data_AF-A0A3C2DWE7-F1
#
_entry.id   AF-A0A3C2DWE7-F1
#
_cell.length_a   1.000
_cell.length_b   1.000
_cell.length_c   1.000
_cell.angle_alpha   90.00
_cell.angle_beta   90.00
_cell.angle_gamma   90.00
#
_symmetry.space_group_name_H-M   'P 1'
#
loop_
_entity.id
_entity.type
_entity.pdbx_description
1 polymer ?
#
loop_
_entity_poly.entity_id
_entity_poly.type
_entity_poly.pdbx_seq_one_letter_code
_entity_poly.pdbx_strand_id
1 'polypeptide(L)' 'MKEEEKLTRQIKNFTPEVHRLKGEDLYLARRRLMCLYEMRSDVRATAKKLENYYNKDDMLRAYHKH' A
#
# COMPACT_ATOMS: atom_id res chain seq x y z
N MET A 1 -3.64 -4.26 -7.33
CA MET A 1 -2.64 -5.13 -6.66
C MET A 1 -1.20 -4.96 -7.17
N LYS A 2 -0.92 -4.84 -8.48
CA LYS A 2 0.45 -4.67 -9.01
C LYS A 2 1.31 -3.59 -8.30
N GLU A 3 0.72 -2.44 -7.96
CA GLU A 3 1.43 -1.38 -7.23
C GLU A 3 1.73 -1.74 -5.75
N GLU A 4 0.82 -2.43 -5.06
CA GLU A 4 1.07 -2.93 -3.70
C GLU A 4 2.21 -3.96 -3.68
N GLU A 5 2.26 -4.84 -4.68
CA GLU A 5 3.34 -5.81 -4.85
C GLU A 5 4.68 -5.14 -5.14
N LYS A 6 4.70 -4.11 -5.99
CA LYS A 6 5.88 -3.30 -6.27
C LYS A 6 6.42 -2.64 -5.00
N LEU A 7 5.55 -2.00 -4.21
CA LEU A 7 5.93 -1.42 -2.92
C LEU A 7 6.42 -2.48 -1.94
N THR A 8 5.79 -3.65 -1.91
CA THR A 8 6.23 -4.78 -1.07
C THR A 8 7.63 -5.28 -1.45
N ARG A 9 7.95 -5.36 -2.75
CA ARG A 9 9.30 -5.71 -3.21
C ARG A 9 10.33 -4.64 -2.83
N GLN A 10 9.99 -3.36 -2.99
CA GLN A 10 10.86 -2.25 -2.59
C GLN A 10 11.16 -2.30 -1.08
N ILE A 11 10.15 -2.49 -0.25
CA ILE A 11 10.31 -2.65 1.21
C ILE A 11 11.23 -3.83 1.54
N LYS A 12 10.97 -5.00 0.94
CA LYS A 12 11.78 -6.22 1.18
C LYS A 12 13.25 -6.01 0.80
N ASN A 13 13.51 -5.36 -0.32
CA ASN A 13 14.88 -5.11 -0.78
C ASN A 13 15.59 -4.04 0.06
N PHE A 14 14.86 -3.02 0.52
CA PHE A 14 15.43 -1.90 1.26
C PHE A 14 15.68 -2.24 2.74
N THR A 15 14.86 -3.07 3.36
CA THR A 15 14.93 -3.37 4.81
C THR A 15 16.29 -3.89 5.28
N PRO A 16 16.97 -4.83 4.59
CA PRO A 16 18.31 -5.28 4.98
C PRO A 16 19.36 -4.19 4.90
N GLU A 17 19.24 -3.26 3.95
CA GLU A 17 20.17 -2.14 3.79
C GLU A 17 20.06 -1.16 4.96
N VAL A 18 18.83 -0.87 5.42
CA VAL A 18 18.59 -0.01 6.58
C VAL A 18 19.31 -0.52 7.83
N HIS A 19 19.34 -1.84 8.06
CA HIS A 19 20.00 -2.42 9.23
C HIS A 19 21.53 -2.26 9.24
N ARG A 20 22.14 -1.94 8.08
CA ARG A 20 23.58 -1.72 7.97
C ARG A 20 24.00 -0.26 8.20
N LEU A 21 23.05 0.67 8.15
CA LEU A 21 23.29 2.11 8.29
C LEU A 21 23.39 2.52 9.78
N LYS A 22 24.05 3.66 10.02
CA LYS A 22 24.22 4.26 11.36
C LYS A 22 24.04 5.78 11.28
N GLY A 23 23.85 6.42 12.44
CA GLY A 23 23.78 7.87 12.54
C GLY A 23 22.65 8.49 11.72
N GLU A 24 22.94 9.58 11.03
CA GLU A 24 21.97 10.34 10.23
C GLU A 24 21.43 9.54 9.05
N ASP A 25 22.25 8.72 8.40
CA ASP A 25 21.83 7.86 7.29
C ASP A 25 20.79 6.83 7.73
N LEU A 26 20.93 6.28 8.94
CA LEU A 26 19.94 5.38 9.52
C LEU A 26 18.60 6.10 9.77
N TYR A 27 18.65 7.33 10.26
CA TYR A 27 17.45 8.13 10.50
C TYR A 27 16.70 8.40 9.18
N LEU A 28 17.41 8.87 8.15
CA LEU A 28 16.82 9.14 6.83
C LEU A 28 16.29 7.86 6.18
N ALA A 29 17.02 6.75 6.28
CA ALA A 29 16.58 5.47 5.73
C ALA A 29 15.34 4.93 6.43
N ARG A 30 15.24 5.04 7.76
CA ARG A 30 14.03 4.68 8.51
C ARG A 30 12.83 5.55 8.10
N ARG A 31 13.04 6.86 7.92
CA ARG A 31 11.98 7.77 7.44
C ARG A 31 11.47 7.36 6.07
N ARG A 32 12.38 7.05 5.14
CA ARG A 32 12.02 6.56 3.81
C ARG A 32 11.28 5.23 3.86
N LEU A 33 11.71 4.31 4.73
CA LEU A 33 11.03 3.03 4.93
C LEU A 33 9.60 3.24 5.47
N MET A 34 9.40 4.19 6.38
CA MET A 34 8.08 4.54 6.89
C MET A 34 7.17 5.04 5.77
N CYS A 35 7.65 5.96 4.91
CA CYS A 35 6.87 6.43 3.76
C CYS A 35 6.46 5.29 2.82
N LEU A 36 7.35 4.32 2.56
CA LEU A 36 7.01 3.16 1.73
C LEU A 36 5.89 2.31 2.35
N TYR A 37 5.87 2.16 3.68
CA TYR A 37 4.80 1.45 4.38
C TYR A 37 3.47 2.21 4.30
N GLU A 38 3.48 3.53 4.48
CA GLU A 38 2.30 4.39 4.36
C GLU A 38 1.70 4.32 2.96
N MET A 39 2.51 4.51 1.92
CA MET A 39 2.07 4.40 0.52
C MET A 39 1.43 3.04 0.22
N ARG A 40 2.02 1.95 0.76
CA ARG A 40 1.46 0.60 0.58
C ARG A 40 0.11 0.48 1.27
N SER A 41 -0.05 1.06 2.46
CA SER A 41 -1.32 1.11 3.19
C SER A 41 -2.39 1.84 2.39
N ASP A 42 -2.06 3.01 1.84
CA ASP A 42 -3.00 3.84 1.08
C ASP A 42 -3.47 3.16 -0.22
N VAL A 43 -2.55 2.50 -0.93
CA VAL A 43 -2.89 1.70 -2.12
C VAL A 43 -3.88 0.60 -1.74
N ARG A 44 -3.64 -0.12 -0.64
CA ARG A 44 -4.52 -1.19 -0.18
C ARG A 44 -5.90 -0.66 0.26
N ALA A 45 -5.93 0.45 0.99
CA ALA A 45 -7.16 1.09 1.42
C ALA A 45 -8.00 1.58 0.22
N THR A 46 -7.34 2.19 -0.77
CA THR A 46 -7.98 2.68 -1.99
C THR A 46 -8.54 1.53 -2.83
N ALA A 47 -7.77 0.44 -2.99
CA ALA A 47 -8.23 -0.75 -3.69
C ALA A 47 -9.48 -1.35 -3.03
N LYS A 48 -9.48 -1.48 -1.70
CA LYS A 48 -10.64 -1.96 -0.94
C LYS A 48 -11.86 -1.03 -1.07
N LYS A 49 -11.64 0.28 -1.08
CA LYS A 49 -12.72 1.27 -1.28
C LYS A 49 -13.34 1.14 -2.67
N LEU A 50 -12.53 0.96 -3.70
CA LEU A 50 -12.99 0.76 -5.08
C LEU A 50 -13.76 -0.56 -5.24
N GLU A 51 -13.24 -1.66 -4.69
CA GLU A 51 -13.92 -2.95 -4.67
C GLU A 51 -15.30 -2.84 -4.01
N ASN A 52 -15.37 -2.19 -2.85
CA ASN A 52 -16.64 -1.93 -2.16
C ASN A 52 -17.60 -1.05 -2.96
N TYR A 53 -17.08 -0.07 -3.71
CA TYR A 53 -17.92 0.81 -4.54
C TYR A 53 -18.59 0.03 -5.66
N TYR A 54 -17.82 -0.73 -6.44
CA TYR A 54 -18.38 -1.52 -7.54
C TYR A 54 -19.29 -2.65 -7.06
N ASN A 55 -18.92 -3.36 -5.98
CA ASN A 55 -19.77 -4.41 -5.42
C ASN A 55 -21.11 -3.86 -4.87
N LYS A 56 -21.13 -2.62 -4.36
CA LYS A 56 -22.37 -1.96 -3.92
C LYS A 56 -23.23 -1.46 -5.08
N ASP A 57 -22.60 -0.94 -6.14
CA ASP A 57 -23.31 -0.52 -7.35
C ASP A 57 -23.96 -1.72 -8.07
N ASP A 58 -23.30 -2.89 -8.09
CA ASP A 58 -23.89 -4.11 -8.63
C ASP A 58 -25.09 -4.59 -7.79
N MET A 59 -25.02 -4.46 -6.46
CA MET A 59 -26.14 -4.70 -5.55
C MET A 59 -27.32 -3.74 -5.82
N LEU A 60 -27.06 -2.45 -5.98
CA LEU A 60 -28.09 -1.44 -6.27
C LEU A 60 -28.73 -1.65 -7.65
N ARG A 61 -27.95 -2.00 -8.67
CA ARG A 61 -28.46 -2.33 -10.01
C ARG A 61 -29.28 -3.61 -10.02
N ALA A 62 -28.90 -4.62 -9.24
CA ALA A 62 -29.69 -5.84 -9.08
C ALA A 62 -31.02 -5.55 -8.37
N TYR A 63 -31.02 -4.67 -7.37
CA TYR A 63 -32.22 -4.29 -6.61
C TYR A 63 -33.23 -3.48 -7.45
N HIS A 64 -32.79 -2.63 -8.37
CA HIS A 64 -33.68 -1.86 -9.26
C HIS A 64 -34.18 -2.63 -10.51
N LYS A 65 -33.78 -3.88 -10.70
CA LYS A 65 -34.29 -4.75 -11.78
C LYS A 65 -35.50 -5.60 -11.37
N HIS A 66 -35.93 -5.51 -10.11
CA HIS A 66 -37.14 -6.13 -9.57
C HIS A 66 -38.16 -5.06 -9.20
#